data_AF-A0A7T3T3C8-F1
#
_entry.id   AF-A0A7T3T3C8-F1
#
_cell.length_a   1.000
_cell.length_b   1.000
_cell.length_c   1.000
_cell.angle_alpha   90.00
_cell.angle_beta   90.00
_cell.angle_gamma   90.00
#
_symmetry.space_group_name_H-M   'P 1'
#
loop_
_entity.id
_entity.type
_entity.pdbx_description
1 polymer ?
#
loop_
_entity_poly.entity_id
_entity_poly.type
_entity_poly.pdbx_seq_one_letter_code
_entity_poly.pdbx_strand_id
1 'polypeptide(L)'
;MKKSLLVATLCASQLVVASVSAEEAKTSEMPGTSTQMLSGTNTGEKQKVKVDETKRKELLKLIDKSKLTDKQKEDLAVEVSMAETQEDLDKVAKKFKELTEPKETTAAPTETTAAPAETTQAPAETSAAKTVEPAKRTELLKAIDAADLKEEEKGKLAEEANMAETPEALEKVAAKLKAMMVPKDTTTQMPKETTKAMVDSAKRTELLKAIDASNLKEEEKGKLAEEANMAETPEALEKVAAKLKAMMAPKDTPKAKADSAKRTELLKAIDASNLTAEQKGKLAEKATMAETQEDLDKVAAEFKAMQAPSEKPKPGMKSDAALRDELLKLIDNSNLTAEQKGKLAEEVSFAKDRTELEKVAAKVRKMIAEKPADKKPDDKKEADKKAIAKPTKKPALPNTGEKTSIVGLITAVLAIVAGALLIAPRFKKEK
;
A
#
# COMPACT_ATOMS: atom_id res chain seq x y z
N MET A 1 41.64 1.27 8.95
CA MET A 1 40.87 0.83 10.14
C MET A 1 39.78 1.85 10.54
N LYS A 2 38.87 2.24 9.63
CA LYS A 2 37.78 3.21 9.93
C LYS A 2 36.37 2.69 9.58
N LYS A 3 36.25 1.45 9.09
CA LYS A 3 34.96 0.84 8.74
C LYS A 3 34.34 -0.01 9.87
N SER A 4 35.07 -0.24 10.96
CA SER A 4 34.61 -1.09 12.07
C SER A 4 33.82 -0.34 13.15
N LEU A 5 33.89 1.01 13.19
CA LEU A 5 33.21 1.78 14.23
C LEU A 5 31.73 2.06 13.89
N LEU A 6 31.37 2.05 12.60
CA LEU A 6 30.03 2.40 12.13
C LEU A 6 29.02 1.24 12.27
N VAL A 7 29.50 0.00 12.39
CA VAL A 7 28.65 -1.19 12.61
C VAL A 7 28.29 -1.37 14.09
N ALA A 8 29.13 -0.89 15.02
CA ALA A 8 28.86 -0.97 16.45
C ALA A 8 27.77 0.02 16.92
N THR A 9 27.64 1.18 16.27
CA THR A 9 26.63 2.19 16.62
C THR A 9 25.22 1.83 16.13
N LEU A 10 25.10 0.98 15.10
CA LEU A 10 23.80 0.57 14.55
C LEU A 10 23.12 -0.53 15.39
N CYS A 11 23.88 -1.40 16.04
CA CYS A 11 23.33 -2.45 16.91
C CYS A 11 22.80 -1.93 18.26
N ALA A 12 23.24 -0.77 18.75
CA ALA A 12 22.74 -0.20 20.00
C ALA A 12 21.35 0.45 19.86
N SER A 13 20.92 0.77 18.63
CA SER A 13 19.64 1.48 18.39
C SER A 13 18.43 0.55 18.27
N GLN A 14 18.62 -0.77 18.14
CA GLN A 14 17.51 -1.73 18.04
C GLN A 14 17.06 -2.32 19.39
N LEU A 15 17.74 -2.02 20.50
CA LEU A 15 17.41 -2.60 21.81
C LEU A 15 16.40 -1.77 22.65
N VAL A 16 15.94 -0.61 22.16
CA VAL A 16 15.07 0.30 22.94
C VAL A 16 13.58 0.20 22.54
N VAL A 17 13.22 -0.59 21.53
CA VAL A 17 11.82 -0.69 21.04
C VAL A 17 11.05 -1.90 21.60
N ALA A 18 11.67 -2.74 22.45
CA ALA A 18 11.08 -4.02 22.88
C ALA A 18 10.43 -4.04 24.28
N SER A 19 9.96 -2.91 24.84
CA SER A 19 9.53 -2.88 26.26
C SER A 19 8.20 -2.18 26.58
N VAL A 20 7.22 -2.18 25.67
CA VAL A 20 5.83 -1.85 26.03
C VAL A 20 4.85 -2.69 25.21
N SER A 21 4.51 -3.88 25.69
CA SER A 21 3.19 -4.52 25.47
C SER A 21 3.19 -5.93 26.08
N ALA A 22 2.84 -6.01 27.36
CA ALA A 22 2.29 -7.23 27.95
C ALA A 22 1.60 -6.84 29.27
N GLU A 23 0.35 -6.40 29.21
CA GLU A 23 -0.53 -6.49 30.38
C GLU A 23 -1.94 -6.95 29.93
N GLU A 24 -2.22 -8.14 30.42
CA GLU A 24 -3.44 -8.95 30.53
C GLU A 24 -4.76 -8.42 29.95
N ALA A 25 -5.31 -9.22 29.03
CA ALA A 25 -6.74 -9.28 28.76
C ALA A 25 -7.42 -10.26 29.73
N LYS A 26 -8.42 -9.77 30.48
CA LYS A 26 -9.47 -10.60 31.09
C LYS A 26 -10.85 -10.04 30.75
N THR A 27 -11.66 -10.94 30.17
CA THR A 27 -13.13 -11.04 30.19
C THR A 27 -13.99 -9.89 29.64
N SER A 28 -14.77 -10.17 28.59
CA SER A 28 -16.23 -10.39 28.69
C SER A 28 -16.88 -10.31 27.31
N GLU A 29 -17.48 -11.41 26.86
CA GLU A 29 -18.37 -11.48 25.70
C GLU A 29 -19.71 -10.78 26.01
N MET A 30 -20.29 -10.09 25.01
CA MET A 30 -21.72 -10.15 24.69
C MET A 30 -21.98 -9.66 23.25
N PRO A 31 -22.97 -10.22 22.54
CA PRO A 31 -23.29 -9.86 21.15
C PRO A 31 -24.34 -8.75 21.09
N GLY A 32 -24.20 -7.85 20.11
CA GLY A 32 -25.14 -6.75 19.89
C GLY A 32 -25.21 -6.37 18.43
N THR A 33 -26.15 -6.98 17.73
CA THR A 33 -26.63 -6.65 16.38
C THR A 33 -27.14 -5.21 16.34
N SER A 34 -26.82 -4.45 15.28
CA SER A 34 -27.80 -3.80 14.39
C SER A 34 -27.33 -2.47 13.75
N THR A 35 -27.75 -2.33 12.48
CA THR A 35 -28.07 -1.10 11.73
C THR A 35 -26.96 -0.41 10.94
N GLN A 36 -26.89 -0.83 9.67
CA GLN A 36 -26.60 0.00 8.49
C GLN A 36 -27.23 1.39 8.56
N MET A 37 -26.43 2.43 8.28
CA MET A 37 -26.89 3.64 7.60
C MET A 37 -25.81 4.08 6.60
N LEU A 38 -26.22 4.10 5.34
CA LEU A 38 -25.50 4.64 4.18
C LEU A 38 -25.47 6.17 4.24
N SER A 39 -24.31 6.77 3.94
CA SER A 39 -24.19 7.96 3.08
C SER A 39 -22.70 8.28 2.87
N GLY A 40 -22.24 8.21 1.62
CA GLY A 40 -20.87 8.53 1.24
C GLY A 40 -20.66 9.98 0.82
N THR A 41 -19.39 10.35 0.61
CA THR A 41 -18.92 11.03 -0.60
C THR A 41 -17.40 10.84 -0.72
N ASN A 42 -16.98 10.44 -1.92
CA ASN A 42 -15.61 10.24 -2.38
C ASN A 42 -14.75 11.51 -2.29
N THR A 43 -13.51 11.37 -1.84
CA THR A 43 -12.38 12.19 -2.29
C THR A 43 -11.15 11.28 -2.37
N GLY A 44 -10.57 11.19 -3.58
CA GLY A 44 -9.61 10.17 -3.98
C GLY A 44 -8.21 10.32 -3.39
N GLU A 45 -8.08 10.11 -2.09
CA GLU A 45 -6.83 9.70 -1.48
C GLU A 45 -6.83 8.17 -1.50
N LYS A 46 -5.89 7.54 -2.23
CA LYS A 46 -5.70 6.08 -2.15
C LYS A 46 -5.31 5.77 -0.71
N GLN A 47 -6.29 5.53 0.15
CA GLN A 47 -6.06 5.03 1.50
C GLN A 47 -5.19 3.79 1.34
N LYS A 48 -3.95 3.85 1.83
CA LYS A 48 -3.15 2.66 2.08
C LYS A 48 -3.97 1.81 3.03
N VAL A 49 -4.70 0.84 2.48
CA VAL A 49 -5.47 -0.13 3.26
C VAL A 49 -4.44 -0.84 4.13
N LYS A 50 -4.54 -0.64 5.45
CA LYS A 50 -3.69 -1.33 6.42
C LYS A 50 -3.82 -2.84 6.19
N VAL A 51 -2.69 -3.53 6.22
CA VAL A 51 -2.63 -4.99 6.05
C VAL A 51 -3.51 -5.67 7.08
N ASP A 52 -4.35 -6.60 6.63
CA ASP A 52 -5.11 -7.46 7.52
C ASP A 52 -4.16 -8.49 8.16
N GLU A 53 -3.85 -8.31 9.45
CA GLU A 53 -2.97 -9.21 10.20
C GLU A 53 -3.47 -10.66 10.23
N THR A 54 -4.79 -10.86 10.10
CA THR A 54 -5.40 -12.19 10.08
C THR A 54 -4.98 -12.94 8.82
N LYS A 55 -5.12 -12.29 7.66
CA LYS A 55 -4.67 -12.84 6.38
C LYS A 55 -3.17 -13.10 6.36
N ARG A 56 -2.37 -12.21 6.95
CA ARG A 56 -0.91 -12.40 7.07
C ARG A 56 -0.57 -13.66 7.87
N LYS A 57 -1.25 -13.88 9.00
CA LYS A 57 -1.07 -15.10 9.83
C LYS A 57 -1.55 -16.36 9.12
N GLU A 58 -2.66 -16.29 8.38
CA GLU A 58 -3.16 -17.42 7.59
C GLU A 58 -2.21 -17.80 6.46
N LEU A 59 -1.68 -16.82 5.73
CA LEU A 59 -0.72 -17.05 4.65
C LEU A 59 0.58 -17.70 5.17
N LEU A 60 1.10 -17.23 6.32
CA LEU A 60 2.26 -17.87 6.97
C LEU A 60 1.99 -19.33 7.36
N LYS A 61 0.79 -19.64 7.89
CA LYS A 61 0.39 -21.03 8.21
C LYS A 61 0.29 -21.91 6.96
N LEU A 62 -0.16 -21.34 5.82
CA LEU A 62 -0.23 -22.06 4.55
C LEU A 62 1.18 -22.34 3.99
N ILE A 63 2.08 -21.36 4.06
CA ILE A 63 3.49 -21.51 3.64
C ILE A 63 4.17 -22.61 4.45
N ASP A 64 4.01 -22.60 5.78
CA ASP A 64 4.61 -23.59 6.68
C ASP A 64 4.16 -25.03 6.38
N LYS A 65 2.85 -25.21 6.12
CA LYS A 65 2.24 -26.51 5.77
C LYS A 65 2.50 -26.99 4.34
N SER A 66 3.07 -26.15 3.48
CA SER A 66 3.25 -26.49 2.05
C SER A 66 4.38 -27.51 1.83
N LYS A 67 4.39 -28.11 0.62
CA LYS A 67 5.47 -29.00 0.15
C LYS A 67 6.64 -28.25 -0.51
N LEU A 68 6.73 -26.92 -0.30
CA LEU A 68 7.84 -26.13 -0.80
C LEU A 68 9.15 -26.50 -0.09
N THR A 69 10.28 -26.24 -0.73
CA THR A 69 11.60 -26.38 -0.09
C THR A 69 11.74 -25.38 1.06
N ASP A 70 12.57 -25.69 2.06
CA ASP A 70 12.77 -24.81 3.23
C ASP A 70 13.21 -23.40 2.81
N LYS A 71 14.06 -23.31 1.77
CA LYS A 71 14.49 -22.04 1.20
C LYS A 71 13.32 -21.23 0.61
N GLN A 72 12.43 -21.87 -0.15
CA GLN A 72 11.25 -21.19 -0.69
C GLN A 72 10.28 -20.74 0.41
N LYS A 73 10.16 -21.52 1.49
CA LYS A 73 9.34 -21.14 2.66
C LYS A 73 9.93 -19.92 3.36
N GLU A 74 11.25 -19.88 3.56
CA GLU A 74 11.95 -18.75 4.17
C GLU A 74 11.80 -17.48 3.31
N ASP A 75 12.06 -17.56 2.01
CA ASP A 75 11.92 -16.43 1.08
C ASP A 75 10.49 -15.86 1.08
N LEU A 76 9.47 -16.73 1.03
CA LEU A 76 8.07 -16.30 1.09
C LEU A 76 7.71 -15.72 2.47
N ALA A 77 8.21 -16.29 3.57
CA ALA A 77 7.95 -15.77 4.91
C ALA A 77 8.53 -14.37 5.10
N VAL A 78 9.73 -14.11 4.56
CA VAL A 78 10.34 -12.77 4.54
C VAL A 78 9.48 -11.80 3.70
N GLU A 79 9.04 -12.20 2.51
CA GLU A 79 8.15 -11.36 1.67
C GLU A 79 6.82 -11.05 2.36
N VAL A 80 6.17 -12.03 2.99
CA VAL A 80 4.97 -11.80 3.82
C VAL A 80 5.27 -10.87 4.99
N SER A 81 6.49 -10.88 5.51
CA SER A 81 6.87 -10.02 6.64
C SER A 81 7.08 -8.56 6.27
N MET A 82 7.51 -8.31 5.03
CA MET A 82 7.81 -6.99 4.48
C MET A 82 6.63 -6.35 3.75
N ALA A 83 5.54 -7.08 3.53
CA ALA A 83 4.33 -6.54 2.90
C ALA A 83 3.73 -5.40 3.75
N GLU A 84 3.83 -4.16 3.25
CA GLU A 84 3.26 -2.97 3.90
C GLU A 84 1.79 -2.73 3.54
N THR A 85 1.35 -3.34 2.44
CA THR A 85 0.01 -3.14 1.88
C THR A 85 -0.69 -4.46 1.60
N GLN A 86 -2.03 -4.44 1.55
CA GLN A 86 -2.82 -5.61 1.18
C GLN A 86 -2.48 -6.12 -0.23
N GLU A 87 -2.17 -5.22 -1.16
CA GLU A 87 -1.78 -5.57 -2.52
C GLU A 87 -0.46 -6.37 -2.55
N ASP A 88 0.50 -6.00 -1.70
CA ASP A 88 1.75 -6.75 -1.57
C ASP A 88 1.49 -8.15 -0.99
N LEU A 89 0.61 -8.25 0.02
CA LEU A 89 0.21 -9.54 0.59
C LEU A 89 -0.47 -10.44 -0.46
N ASP A 90 -1.32 -9.87 -1.31
CA ASP A 90 -2.02 -10.58 -2.38
C ASP A 90 -1.05 -11.06 -3.48
N LYS A 91 0.00 -10.27 -3.80
CA LYS A 91 1.09 -10.69 -4.70
C LYS A 91 1.85 -11.89 -4.15
N VAL A 92 2.19 -11.88 -2.85
CA VAL A 92 2.87 -13.02 -2.21
C VAL A 92 1.97 -14.24 -2.19
N ALA A 93 0.66 -14.07 -1.93
CA ALA A 93 -0.30 -15.17 -2.02
C ALA A 93 -0.41 -15.77 -3.43
N LYS A 94 -0.33 -14.94 -4.48
CA LYS A 94 -0.31 -15.42 -5.87
C LYS A 94 0.97 -16.21 -6.19
N LYS A 95 2.13 -15.69 -5.77
CA LYS A 95 3.43 -16.37 -5.94
C LYS A 95 3.47 -17.71 -5.20
N PHE A 96 2.90 -17.76 -3.99
CA PHE A 96 2.73 -19.02 -3.26
C PHE A 96 1.91 -20.03 -4.05
N LYS A 97 0.75 -19.63 -4.61
CA LYS A 97 -0.08 -20.51 -5.44
C LYS A 97 0.69 -21.06 -6.64
N GLU A 98 1.38 -20.21 -7.38
CA GLU A 98 2.17 -20.60 -8.57
C GLU A 98 3.27 -21.62 -8.24
N LEU A 99 3.88 -21.53 -7.06
CA LEU A 99 4.89 -22.48 -6.61
C LEU A 99 4.29 -23.81 -6.10
N THR A 100 3.04 -23.79 -5.64
CA THR A 100 2.35 -24.99 -5.14
C THR A 100 1.52 -25.72 -6.19
N GLU A 101 1.14 -25.05 -7.28
CA GLU A 101 0.44 -25.68 -8.38
C GLU A 101 1.41 -26.53 -9.22
N PRO A 102 1.07 -27.80 -9.49
CA PRO A 102 1.93 -28.66 -10.29
C PRO A 102 2.02 -28.11 -11.72
N LYS A 103 3.22 -27.69 -12.14
CA LYS A 103 3.48 -27.43 -13.55
C LYS A 103 3.36 -28.75 -14.31
N GLU A 104 2.28 -28.91 -15.08
CA GLU A 104 2.17 -29.95 -16.08
C GLU A 104 3.35 -29.81 -17.04
N THR A 105 4.30 -30.72 -16.91
CA THR A 105 5.56 -30.68 -17.63
C THR A 105 5.29 -31.17 -19.05
N THR A 106 5.22 -30.25 -20.00
CA THR A 106 5.25 -30.54 -21.44
C THR A 106 6.57 -31.25 -21.74
N ALA A 107 6.51 -32.55 -22.06
CA ALA A 107 7.66 -33.36 -22.39
C ALA A 107 8.34 -32.84 -23.68
N ALA A 108 9.66 -32.65 -23.62
CA ALA A 108 10.49 -32.30 -24.77
C ALA A 108 10.69 -33.51 -25.69
N PRO A 109 10.82 -33.31 -27.02
CA PRO A 109 11.11 -34.37 -27.97
C PRO A 109 12.60 -34.74 -27.89
N THR A 110 12.90 -36.01 -27.60
CA THR A 110 14.26 -36.57 -27.69
C THR A 110 14.58 -36.97 -29.12
N GLU A 111 15.68 -36.44 -29.66
CA GLU A 111 16.27 -36.80 -30.94
C GLU A 111 16.74 -38.27 -30.97
N THR A 112 16.56 -38.91 -32.12
CA THR A 112 16.96 -40.28 -32.44
C THR A 112 18.27 -40.29 -33.25
N THR A 113 19.19 -41.21 -32.96
CA THR A 113 20.26 -41.64 -33.87
C THR A 113 20.52 -43.14 -33.72
N ALA A 114 20.34 -43.87 -34.84
CA ALA A 114 20.74 -45.23 -35.28
C ALA A 114 21.56 -46.17 -34.34
N ALA A 115 21.50 -47.51 -34.34
CA ALA A 115 20.78 -48.59 -35.05
C ALA A 115 21.09 -49.95 -34.29
N PRO A 116 20.95 -51.17 -34.86
CA PRO A 116 19.83 -52.10 -34.61
C PRO A 116 20.23 -53.42 -33.91
N ALA A 117 19.30 -54.06 -33.20
CA ALA A 117 19.35 -55.52 -32.96
C ALA A 117 17.95 -56.06 -32.62
N GLU A 118 17.62 -57.19 -33.26
CA GLU A 118 16.41 -57.99 -33.16
C GLU A 118 16.04 -58.39 -31.73
N THR A 119 14.77 -58.31 -31.31
CA THR A 119 13.99 -59.46 -30.81
C THR A 119 12.49 -59.12 -30.64
N THR A 120 11.66 -59.89 -31.33
CA THR A 120 10.40 -60.56 -30.93
C THR A 120 9.50 -60.01 -29.81
N GLN A 121 8.20 -60.00 -30.18
CA GLN A 121 6.94 -60.08 -29.39
C GLN A 121 6.12 -58.79 -29.14
N ALA A 122 4.94 -58.79 -29.79
CA ALA A 122 3.73 -58.01 -29.51
C ALA A 122 3.10 -58.44 -28.14
N PRO A 123 2.15 -57.69 -27.51
CA PRO A 123 1.15 -56.84 -28.14
C PRO A 123 0.84 -55.45 -27.52
N ALA A 124 0.38 -54.56 -28.42
CA ALA A 124 -0.63 -53.50 -28.29
C ALA A 124 -0.70 -52.61 -27.03
N GLU A 125 -0.38 -51.31 -27.20
CA GLU A 125 -1.31 -50.21 -26.89
C GLU A 125 -1.18 -49.10 -27.95
N THR A 126 -2.33 -48.75 -28.52
CA THR A 126 -2.53 -47.97 -29.73
C THR A 126 -2.51 -46.47 -29.38
N SER A 127 -1.42 -45.77 -29.66
CA SER A 127 -1.45 -44.31 -29.81
C SER A 127 -1.88 -43.99 -31.23
N ALA A 128 -3.12 -43.55 -31.37
CA ALA A 128 -3.76 -43.23 -32.63
C ALA A 128 -3.12 -41.97 -33.26
N ALA A 129 -2.01 -42.16 -33.97
CA ALA A 129 -1.65 -41.26 -35.05
C ALA A 129 -2.80 -41.30 -36.05
N LYS A 130 -3.54 -40.19 -36.14
CA LYS A 130 -4.71 -40.03 -37.00
C LYS A 130 -4.21 -39.89 -38.45
N THR A 131 -3.75 -41.01 -39.01
CA THR A 131 -3.38 -41.13 -40.42
C THR A 131 -4.56 -40.67 -41.26
N VAL A 132 -4.30 -39.82 -42.25
CA VAL A 132 -5.32 -39.35 -43.18
C VAL A 132 -6.02 -40.56 -43.79
N GLU A 133 -7.33 -40.64 -43.62
CA GLU A 133 -8.14 -41.68 -44.25
C GLU A 133 -8.01 -41.55 -45.78
N PRO A 134 -7.49 -42.58 -46.49
CA PRO A 134 -7.32 -42.52 -47.94
C PRO A 134 -8.65 -42.29 -48.68
N ALA A 135 -9.78 -42.66 -48.04
CA ALA A 135 -11.13 -42.39 -48.52
C ALA A 135 -11.41 -40.89 -48.68
N LYS A 136 -11.05 -40.05 -47.70
CA LYS A 136 -11.32 -38.60 -47.72
C LYS A 136 -10.49 -37.88 -48.78
N ARG A 137 -9.24 -38.30 -48.97
CA ARG A 137 -8.39 -37.80 -50.06
C ARG A 137 -9.00 -38.13 -51.43
N THR A 138 -9.49 -39.36 -51.59
CA THR A 138 -10.11 -39.82 -52.83
C THR A 138 -11.41 -39.05 -53.14
N GLU A 139 -12.24 -38.80 -52.13
CA GLU A 139 -13.45 -37.99 -52.28
C GLU A 139 -13.13 -36.53 -52.66
N LEU A 140 -12.11 -35.93 -52.03
CA LEU A 140 -11.68 -34.58 -52.35
C LEU A 140 -11.14 -34.47 -53.78
N LEU A 141 -10.33 -35.43 -54.24
CA LEU A 141 -9.83 -35.45 -55.61
C LEU A 141 -10.97 -35.57 -56.63
N LYS A 142 -11.97 -36.43 -56.37
CA LYS A 142 -13.17 -36.50 -57.22
C LYS A 142 -13.96 -35.18 -57.25
N ALA A 143 -14.04 -34.48 -56.12
CA ALA A 143 -14.70 -33.18 -56.03
C ALA A 143 -13.93 -32.09 -56.80
N ILE A 144 -12.59 -32.13 -56.79
CA ILE A 144 -11.73 -31.22 -57.57
C ILE A 144 -11.93 -31.46 -59.07
N ASP A 145 -11.94 -32.73 -59.51
CA ASP A 145 -12.14 -33.08 -60.92
C ASP A 145 -13.51 -32.64 -61.44
N ALA A 146 -14.56 -32.80 -60.62
CA ALA A 146 -15.92 -32.43 -60.94
C ALA A 146 -16.21 -30.91 -60.86
N ALA A 147 -15.32 -30.11 -60.27
CA ALA A 147 -15.52 -28.68 -60.16
C ALA A 147 -15.35 -27.98 -61.52
N ASP A 148 -16.13 -26.93 -61.78
CA ASP A 148 -16.00 -26.10 -62.98
C ASP A 148 -14.90 -25.04 -62.79
N LEU A 149 -13.67 -25.52 -62.62
CA LEU A 149 -12.46 -24.71 -62.46
C LEU A 149 -11.54 -24.88 -63.68
N LYS A 150 -10.64 -23.93 -63.89
CA LYS A 150 -9.61 -24.08 -64.93
C LYS A 150 -8.69 -25.25 -64.58
N GLU A 151 -8.24 -26.00 -65.60
CA GLU A 151 -7.36 -27.17 -65.42
C GLU A 151 -6.10 -26.87 -64.59
N GLU A 152 -5.54 -25.67 -64.72
CA GLU A 152 -4.38 -25.24 -63.91
C GLU A 152 -4.71 -25.13 -62.41
N GLU A 153 -5.93 -24.68 -62.06
CA GLU A 153 -6.39 -24.55 -60.67
C GLU A 153 -6.72 -25.92 -60.09
N LYS A 154 -7.31 -26.81 -60.89
CA LYS A 154 -7.53 -28.21 -60.54
C LYS A 154 -6.21 -28.92 -60.23
N GLY A 155 -5.21 -28.77 -61.10
CA GLY A 155 -3.89 -29.36 -60.91
C GLY A 155 -3.23 -28.96 -59.59
N LYS A 156 -3.27 -27.66 -59.24
CA LYS A 156 -2.72 -27.14 -57.98
C LYS A 156 -3.43 -27.70 -56.76
N LEU A 157 -4.77 -27.74 -56.77
CA LEU A 157 -5.56 -28.30 -55.65
C LEU A 157 -5.35 -29.81 -55.51
N ALA A 158 -5.23 -30.55 -56.62
CA ALA A 158 -4.98 -31.99 -56.60
C ALA A 158 -3.57 -32.31 -56.06
N GLU A 159 -2.56 -31.52 -56.44
CA GLU A 159 -1.21 -31.64 -55.88
C GLU A 159 -1.19 -31.34 -54.38
N GLU A 160 -1.84 -30.26 -53.94
CA GLU A 160 -1.96 -29.87 -52.52
C GLU A 160 -2.70 -30.95 -51.70
N ALA A 161 -3.77 -31.55 -52.25
CA ALA A 161 -4.48 -32.67 -51.62
C ALA A 161 -3.63 -33.94 -51.51
N ASN A 162 -2.75 -34.20 -52.48
CA ASN A 162 -1.83 -35.34 -52.47
C ASN A 162 -0.65 -35.16 -51.51
N MET A 163 -0.25 -33.91 -51.25
CA MET A 163 0.79 -33.58 -50.27
C MET A 163 0.27 -33.43 -48.83
N ALA A 164 -1.04 -33.39 -48.61
CA ALA A 164 -1.62 -33.23 -47.28
C ALA A 164 -1.44 -34.47 -46.40
N GLU A 165 -0.47 -34.44 -45.47
CA GLU A 165 -0.17 -35.54 -44.53
C GLU A 165 -1.10 -35.59 -43.31
N THR A 166 -1.88 -34.54 -43.06
CA THR A 166 -2.79 -34.44 -41.92
C THR A 166 -4.23 -34.16 -42.36
N PRO A 167 -5.24 -34.58 -41.56
CA PRO A 167 -6.64 -34.31 -41.87
C PRO A 167 -6.96 -32.81 -41.90
N GLU A 168 -6.28 -31.99 -41.08
CA GLU A 168 -6.43 -30.54 -41.08
C GLU A 168 -5.92 -29.89 -42.37
N ALA A 169 -4.80 -30.39 -42.91
CA ALA A 169 -4.30 -29.94 -44.20
C ALA A 169 -5.30 -30.27 -45.33
N LEU A 170 -5.91 -31.47 -45.28
CA LEU A 170 -6.91 -31.89 -46.25
C LEU A 170 -8.21 -31.08 -46.16
N GLU A 171 -8.61 -30.69 -44.94
CA GLU A 171 -9.74 -29.80 -44.69
C GLU A 171 -9.49 -28.38 -45.23
N LYS A 172 -8.26 -27.86 -45.12
CA LYS A 172 -7.87 -26.58 -45.73
C LYS A 172 -7.99 -26.60 -47.25
N VAL A 173 -7.59 -27.69 -47.91
CA VAL A 173 -7.74 -27.84 -49.37
C VAL A 173 -9.22 -27.92 -49.75
N ALA A 174 -10.04 -28.65 -48.98
CA ALA A 174 -11.49 -28.70 -49.19
C ALA A 174 -12.16 -27.33 -49.03
N ALA A 175 -11.75 -26.53 -48.04
CA ALA A 175 -12.25 -25.16 -47.85
C ALA A 175 -11.85 -24.24 -49.01
N LYS A 176 -10.62 -24.38 -49.53
CA LYS A 176 -10.10 -23.63 -50.67
C LYS A 176 -10.86 -23.95 -51.96
N LEU A 177 -11.12 -25.24 -52.22
CA LEU A 177 -12.00 -25.68 -53.32
C LEU A 177 -13.39 -25.05 -53.21
N LYS A 178 -14.00 -25.11 -52.02
CA LYS A 178 -15.33 -24.52 -51.78
C LYS A 178 -15.35 -23.02 -52.03
N ALA A 179 -14.31 -22.29 -51.63
CA ALA A 179 -14.20 -20.85 -51.86
C ALA A 179 -14.07 -20.49 -53.36
N MET A 180 -13.38 -21.33 -54.14
CA MET A 180 -13.22 -21.13 -55.59
C MET A 180 -14.50 -21.45 -56.38
N MET A 181 -15.35 -22.35 -55.86
CA MET A 181 -16.65 -22.69 -56.48
C MET A 181 -17.77 -21.67 -56.17
N VAL A 182 -17.52 -20.65 -55.34
CA VAL A 182 -18.50 -19.58 -55.10
C VAL A 182 -18.44 -18.58 -56.28
N PRO A 183 -19.55 -18.34 -56.99
CA PRO A 183 -19.57 -17.40 -58.13
C PRO A 183 -19.16 -15.99 -57.69
N LYS A 184 -18.25 -15.38 -58.47
CA LYS A 184 -17.59 -14.08 -58.20
C LYS A 184 -18.52 -12.85 -58.18
N ASP A 185 -19.81 -12.99 -58.48
CA ASP A 185 -20.74 -11.87 -58.64
C ASP A 185 -21.50 -11.46 -57.37
N THR A 186 -21.27 -12.11 -56.24
CA THR A 186 -21.76 -11.62 -54.93
C THR A 186 -20.65 -10.97 -54.13
N THR A 187 -20.45 -9.67 -54.40
CA THR A 187 -19.97 -8.77 -53.35
C THR A 187 -20.96 -8.84 -52.19
N THR A 188 -20.45 -9.06 -50.96
CA THR A 188 -21.18 -9.13 -49.67
C THR A 188 -21.50 -10.55 -49.17
N GLN A 189 -20.48 -11.26 -48.69
CA GLN A 189 -20.20 -11.50 -47.26
C GLN A 189 -19.12 -12.57 -47.19
N MET A 190 -17.86 -12.16 -46.97
CA MET A 190 -16.88 -13.08 -46.41
C MET A 190 -17.40 -13.57 -45.06
N PRO A 191 -17.13 -14.82 -44.65
CA PRO A 191 -17.38 -15.26 -43.29
C PRO A 191 -16.67 -14.27 -42.34
N LYS A 192 -17.46 -13.58 -41.51
CA LYS A 192 -17.01 -12.46 -40.65
C LYS A 192 -15.79 -12.80 -39.78
N GLU A 193 -15.54 -14.08 -39.52
CA GLU A 193 -14.40 -14.55 -38.73
C GLU A 193 -13.05 -14.45 -39.45
N THR A 194 -12.97 -14.76 -40.74
CA THR A 194 -11.69 -14.74 -41.47
C THR A 194 -11.21 -13.31 -41.72
N THR A 195 -12.13 -12.38 -41.94
CA THR A 195 -11.83 -10.95 -42.06
C THR A 195 -11.37 -10.32 -40.75
N LYS A 196 -11.93 -10.76 -39.62
CA LYS A 196 -11.56 -10.25 -38.30
C LYS A 196 -10.13 -10.66 -37.96
N ALA A 197 -9.77 -11.92 -38.18
CA ALA A 197 -8.41 -12.41 -37.95
C ALA A 197 -7.34 -11.70 -38.82
N MET A 198 -7.64 -11.43 -40.10
CA MET A 198 -6.72 -10.67 -40.96
C MET A 198 -6.56 -9.21 -40.52
N VAL A 199 -7.65 -8.55 -40.12
CA VAL A 199 -7.61 -7.17 -39.61
C VAL A 199 -6.85 -7.08 -38.28
N ASP A 200 -7.00 -8.07 -37.40
CA ASP A 200 -6.33 -8.12 -36.11
C ASP A 200 -4.82 -8.37 -36.28
N SER A 201 -4.43 -9.20 -37.25
CA SER A 201 -3.02 -9.41 -37.63
C SER A 201 -2.36 -8.13 -38.15
N ALA A 202 -3.03 -7.40 -39.05
CA ALA A 202 -2.49 -6.15 -39.60
C ALA A 202 -2.29 -5.07 -38.51
N LYS A 203 -3.28 -4.89 -37.63
CA LYS A 203 -3.18 -3.96 -36.49
C LYS A 203 -2.05 -4.31 -35.54
N ARG A 204 -1.84 -5.61 -35.27
CA ARG A 204 -0.72 -6.07 -34.44
C ARG A 204 0.63 -5.71 -35.07
N THR A 205 0.81 -5.94 -36.37
CA THR A 205 2.06 -5.58 -37.07
C THR A 205 2.33 -4.08 -37.02
N GLU A 206 1.30 -3.25 -37.18
CA GLU A 206 1.43 -1.79 -37.10
C GLU A 206 1.81 -1.32 -35.69
N LEU A 207 1.19 -1.91 -34.66
CA LEU A 207 1.52 -1.62 -33.27
C LEU A 207 2.95 -2.02 -32.91
N LEU A 208 3.42 -3.19 -33.35
CA LEU A 208 4.81 -3.63 -33.14
C LEU A 208 5.81 -2.67 -33.79
N LYS A 209 5.55 -2.22 -35.02
CA LYS A 209 6.37 -1.18 -35.67
C LYS A 209 6.40 0.13 -34.88
N ALA A 210 5.26 0.55 -34.32
CA ALA A 210 5.19 1.75 -33.49
C ALA A 210 5.96 1.61 -32.17
N ILE A 211 5.95 0.41 -31.56
CA ILE A 211 6.74 0.10 -30.35
C ILE A 211 8.23 0.19 -30.68
N ASP A 212 8.69 -0.44 -31.76
CA ASP A 212 10.10 -0.44 -32.16
C ASP A 212 10.61 0.98 -32.45
N ALA A 213 9.80 1.80 -33.13
CA ALA A 213 10.11 3.18 -33.48
C ALA A 213 10.04 4.17 -32.29
N SER A 214 9.55 3.73 -31.12
CA SER A 214 9.44 4.61 -29.94
C SER A 214 10.81 4.88 -29.28
N ASN A 215 10.93 5.99 -28.54
CA ASN A 215 12.12 6.33 -27.73
C ASN A 215 12.08 5.70 -26.32
N LEU A 216 11.31 4.63 -26.13
CA LEU A 216 11.24 3.90 -24.85
C LEU A 216 12.53 3.10 -24.62
N LYS A 217 12.80 2.72 -23.37
CA LYS A 217 13.91 1.82 -23.06
C LYS A 217 13.63 0.43 -23.63
N GLU A 218 14.67 -0.31 -24.03
CA GLU A 218 14.54 -1.67 -24.58
C GLU A 218 13.71 -2.62 -23.71
N GLU A 219 13.83 -2.52 -22.38
CA GLU A 219 13.01 -3.30 -21.45
C GLU A 219 11.50 -2.98 -21.54
N GLU A 220 11.15 -1.70 -21.72
CA GLU A 220 9.76 -1.25 -21.87
C GLU A 220 9.20 -1.64 -23.24
N LYS A 221 10.04 -1.56 -24.29
CA LYS A 221 9.70 -2.05 -25.64
C LYS A 221 9.41 -3.54 -25.63
N GLY A 222 10.29 -4.34 -25.01
CA GLY A 222 10.12 -5.79 -24.89
C GLY A 222 8.80 -6.18 -24.23
N LYS A 223 8.45 -5.53 -23.11
CA LYS A 223 7.18 -5.78 -22.41
C LYS A 223 5.95 -5.42 -23.26
N LEU A 224 5.97 -4.28 -23.96
CA LEU A 224 4.85 -3.90 -24.83
C LEU A 224 4.73 -4.80 -26.07
N ALA A 225 5.85 -5.25 -26.63
CA ALA A 225 5.85 -6.15 -27.77
C ALA A 225 5.32 -7.54 -27.41
N GLU A 226 5.71 -8.06 -26.23
CA GLU A 226 5.17 -9.30 -25.69
C GLU A 226 3.65 -9.19 -25.44
N GLU A 227 3.20 -8.10 -24.80
CA GLU A 227 1.77 -7.85 -24.54
C GLU A 227 0.96 -7.73 -25.84
N ALA A 228 1.51 -7.08 -26.88
CA ALA A 228 0.90 -7.02 -28.21
C ALA A 228 0.81 -8.39 -28.89
N ASN A 229 1.82 -9.26 -28.72
CA ASN A 229 1.83 -10.62 -29.26
C ASN A 229 0.89 -11.58 -28.52
N MET A 230 0.63 -11.34 -27.24
CA MET A 230 -0.31 -12.13 -26.45
C MET A 230 -1.77 -11.64 -26.59
N ALA A 231 -2.01 -10.48 -27.20
CA ALA A 231 -3.36 -9.91 -27.33
C ALA A 231 -4.24 -10.70 -28.33
N GLU A 232 -5.09 -11.58 -27.83
CA GLU A 232 -6.01 -12.41 -28.64
C GLU A 232 -7.21 -11.63 -29.23
N THR A 233 -7.44 -10.40 -28.76
CA THR A 233 -8.57 -9.57 -29.17
C THR A 233 -8.12 -8.17 -29.63
N PRO A 234 -8.89 -7.51 -30.52
CA PRO A 234 -8.62 -6.15 -30.94
C PRO A 234 -8.68 -5.14 -29.79
N GLU A 235 -9.54 -5.38 -28.79
CA GLU A 235 -9.64 -4.55 -27.59
C GLU A 235 -8.37 -4.64 -26.73
N ALA A 236 -7.75 -5.83 -26.65
CA ALA A 236 -6.48 -6.00 -25.97
C ALA A 236 -5.36 -5.27 -26.72
N LEU A 237 -5.32 -5.34 -28.06
CA LEU A 237 -4.38 -4.56 -28.88
C LEU A 237 -4.56 -3.04 -28.68
N GLU A 238 -5.80 -2.55 -28.61
CA GLU A 238 -6.09 -1.15 -28.39
C GLU A 238 -5.61 -0.66 -27.01
N LYS A 239 -5.72 -1.49 -25.97
CA LYS A 239 -5.15 -1.20 -24.63
C LYS A 239 -3.63 -1.06 -24.67
N VAL A 240 -2.93 -1.94 -25.41
CA VAL A 240 -1.48 -1.85 -25.57
C VAL A 240 -1.10 -0.58 -26.34
N ALA A 241 -1.84 -0.22 -27.38
CA ALA A 241 -1.64 1.03 -28.12
C ALA A 241 -1.84 2.28 -27.23
N ALA A 242 -2.87 2.29 -26.37
CA ALA A 242 -3.09 3.35 -25.40
C ALA A 242 -1.96 3.46 -24.37
N LYS A 243 -1.43 2.32 -23.91
CA LYS A 243 -0.30 2.24 -22.98
C LYS A 243 0.99 2.79 -23.61
N LEU A 244 1.28 2.43 -24.87
CA LEU A 244 2.37 2.99 -25.65
C LEU A 244 2.24 4.52 -25.73
N LYS A 245 1.06 5.03 -26.09
CA LYS A 245 0.80 6.47 -26.17
C LYS A 245 0.99 7.20 -24.83
N ALA A 246 0.59 6.58 -23.72
CA ALA A 246 0.79 7.14 -22.38
C ALA A 246 2.27 7.15 -21.95
N MET A 247 3.06 6.16 -22.40
CA MET A 247 4.49 6.10 -22.12
C MET A 247 5.30 7.06 -23.00
N MET A 248 4.87 7.29 -24.24
CA MET A 248 5.45 8.26 -25.18
C MET A 248 4.98 9.70 -24.92
N ALA A 249 3.87 9.88 -24.20
CA ALA A 249 3.49 11.19 -23.72
C ALA A 249 4.66 11.77 -22.91
N PRO A 250 5.05 13.03 -23.13
CA PRO A 250 6.19 13.63 -22.45
C PRO A 250 5.97 13.53 -20.94
N LYS A 251 6.68 12.59 -20.29
CA LYS A 251 6.76 12.50 -18.84
C LYS A 251 7.46 13.73 -18.22
N ASP A 252 8.09 14.52 -19.07
CA ASP A 252 8.77 15.77 -18.76
C ASP A 252 8.12 16.96 -19.48
N THR A 253 6.84 17.25 -19.21
CA THR A 253 6.63 18.67 -18.87
C THR A 253 7.38 18.86 -17.56
N PRO A 254 8.47 19.64 -17.50
CA PRO A 254 9.12 19.93 -16.23
C PRO A 254 8.01 20.40 -15.29
N LYS A 255 7.72 19.61 -14.24
CA LYS A 255 6.78 20.03 -13.20
C LYS A 255 7.25 21.42 -12.82
N ALA A 256 6.38 22.42 -13.02
CA ALA A 256 6.75 23.80 -12.81
C ALA A 256 7.36 23.90 -11.41
N LYS A 257 8.62 24.33 -11.34
CA LYS A 257 9.29 24.59 -10.07
C LYS A 257 8.35 25.47 -9.24
N ALA A 258 8.24 25.17 -7.95
CA ALA A 258 7.39 25.96 -7.07
C ALA A 258 7.67 27.46 -7.25
N ASP A 259 6.62 28.24 -7.48
CA ASP A 259 6.75 29.68 -7.64
C ASP A 259 7.23 30.28 -6.31
N SER A 260 8.42 30.90 -6.32
CA SER A 260 9.02 31.45 -5.11
C SER A 260 8.17 32.57 -4.50
N ALA A 261 7.42 33.32 -5.33
CA ALA A 261 6.53 34.37 -4.85
C ALA A 261 5.35 33.76 -4.09
N LYS A 262 4.70 32.73 -4.65
CA LYS A 262 3.62 32.00 -3.97
C LYS A 262 4.09 31.36 -2.66
N ARG A 263 5.31 30.81 -2.65
CA ARG A 263 5.90 30.24 -1.43
C ARG A 263 6.07 31.31 -0.34
N THR A 264 6.59 32.47 -0.71
CA THR A 264 6.78 33.60 0.21
C THR A 264 5.45 34.11 0.75
N GLU A 265 4.43 34.19 -0.10
CA GLU A 265 3.07 34.60 0.29
C GLU A 265 2.43 33.60 1.26
N LEU A 266 2.55 32.29 0.97
CA LEU A 266 2.06 31.23 1.85
C LEU A 266 2.76 31.28 3.23
N LEU A 267 4.07 31.46 3.27
CA LEU A 267 4.83 31.58 4.52
C LEU A 267 4.38 32.80 5.35
N LYS A 268 4.17 33.95 4.71
CA LYS A 268 3.61 35.14 5.37
C LYS A 268 2.20 34.89 5.92
N ALA A 269 1.36 34.19 5.15
CA ALA A 269 0.01 33.85 5.60
C ALA A 269 0.04 32.89 6.80
N ILE A 270 0.92 31.88 6.79
CA ILE A 270 1.13 30.96 7.91
C ILE A 270 1.54 31.72 9.16
N ASP A 271 2.51 32.63 9.05
CA ASP A 271 3.02 33.42 10.18
C ASP A 271 1.93 34.32 10.80
N ALA A 272 1.10 34.95 9.95
CA ALA A 272 0.01 35.83 10.38
C ALA A 272 -1.25 35.08 10.90
N SER A 273 -1.32 33.76 10.77
CA SER A 273 -2.51 32.97 11.17
C SER A 273 -2.68 32.81 12.68
N ASN A 274 -3.87 32.39 13.11
CA ASN A 274 -4.17 32.05 14.51
C ASN A 274 -3.80 30.60 14.89
N LEU A 275 -3.01 29.91 14.05
CA LEU A 275 -2.54 28.56 14.34
C LEU A 275 -1.57 28.55 15.53
N THR A 276 -1.44 27.39 16.19
CA THR A 276 -0.44 27.24 17.25
C THR A 276 0.98 27.32 16.69
N ALA A 277 1.97 27.66 17.53
CA ALA A 277 3.36 27.74 17.10
C ALA A 277 3.86 26.43 16.46
N GLU A 278 3.42 25.29 16.96
CA GLU A 278 3.78 23.97 16.40
C GLU A 278 3.16 23.75 15.01
N GLN A 279 1.88 24.11 14.83
CA GLN A 279 1.21 24.01 13.53
C GLN A 279 1.86 24.94 12.49
N LYS A 280 2.18 26.18 12.89
CA LYS A 280 2.91 27.13 12.04
C LYS A 280 4.27 26.57 11.61
N GLY A 281 5.03 26.02 12.56
CA GLY A 281 6.34 25.42 12.28
C GLY A 281 6.27 24.29 11.25
N LYS A 282 5.34 23.34 11.44
CA LYS A 282 5.15 22.21 10.53
C LYS A 282 4.74 22.64 9.12
N LEU A 283 3.81 23.58 8.99
CA LEU A 283 3.38 24.08 7.67
C LEU A 283 4.47 24.91 6.99
N ALA A 284 5.22 25.72 7.74
CA ALA A 284 6.32 26.49 7.21
C ALA A 284 7.43 25.59 6.67
N GLU A 285 7.80 24.54 7.41
CA GLU A 285 8.78 23.54 6.96
C GLU A 285 8.32 22.87 5.65
N LYS A 286 7.09 22.35 5.60
CA LYS A 286 6.51 21.77 4.38
C LYS A 286 6.53 22.75 3.20
N ALA A 287 6.15 24.01 3.42
CA ALA A 287 6.17 25.03 2.37
C ALA A 287 7.59 25.32 1.86
N THR A 288 8.60 25.28 2.72
CA THR A 288 10.01 25.46 2.30
C THR A 288 10.57 24.26 1.53
N MET A 289 10.14 23.04 1.85
CA MET A 289 10.58 21.81 1.20
C MET A 289 9.83 21.48 -0.09
N ALA A 290 8.70 22.13 -0.38
CA ALA A 290 7.90 21.88 -1.59
C ALA A 290 8.67 22.18 -2.89
N GLU A 291 9.14 21.17 -3.61
CA GLU A 291 9.94 21.35 -4.83
C GLU A 291 9.09 21.75 -6.04
N THR A 292 7.84 21.29 -6.09
CA THR A 292 6.92 21.53 -7.20
C THR A 292 5.76 22.44 -6.79
N GLN A 293 5.14 23.10 -7.78
CA GLN A 293 3.94 23.90 -7.52
C GLN A 293 2.79 23.06 -6.95
N GLU A 294 2.66 21.81 -7.37
CA GLU A 294 1.66 20.86 -6.87
C GLU A 294 1.84 20.60 -5.37
N ASP A 295 3.09 20.43 -4.92
CA ASP A 295 3.39 20.25 -3.50
C ASP A 295 3.04 21.51 -2.70
N LEU A 296 3.37 22.69 -3.24
CA LEU A 296 3.05 23.97 -2.61
C LEU A 296 1.54 24.20 -2.51
N ASP A 297 0.78 23.83 -3.54
CA ASP A 297 -0.69 23.92 -3.56
C ASP A 297 -1.32 22.96 -2.53
N LYS A 298 -0.75 21.77 -2.32
CA LYS A 298 -1.17 20.84 -1.25
C LYS A 298 -0.94 21.45 0.14
N VAL A 299 0.20 22.08 0.38
CA VAL A 299 0.47 22.77 1.66
C VAL A 299 -0.48 23.95 1.85
N ALA A 300 -0.78 24.70 0.80
CA ALA A 300 -1.77 25.78 0.85
C ALA A 300 -3.19 25.28 1.17
N ALA A 301 -3.57 24.12 0.65
CA ALA A 301 -4.85 23.47 0.97
C ALA A 301 -4.90 23.00 2.43
N GLU A 302 -3.82 22.37 2.93
CA GLU A 302 -3.69 21.95 4.33
C GLU A 302 -3.78 23.15 5.28
N PHE A 303 -3.10 24.25 4.96
CA PHE A 303 -3.19 25.51 5.69
C PHE A 303 -4.61 26.08 5.72
N LYS A 304 -5.33 26.09 4.58
CA LYS A 304 -6.74 26.51 4.53
C LYS A 304 -7.64 25.59 5.35
N ALA A 305 -7.40 24.29 5.34
CA ALA A 305 -8.18 23.33 6.14
C ALA A 305 -7.97 23.54 7.65
N MET A 306 -6.76 23.90 8.08
CA MET A 306 -6.49 24.24 9.48
C MET A 306 -7.03 25.62 9.89
N GLN A 307 -7.14 26.55 8.95
CA GLN A 307 -7.79 27.85 9.16
C GLN A 307 -9.32 27.77 9.11
N ALA A 308 -9.88 26.75 8.46
CA ALA A 308 -11.31 26.53 8.49
C ALA A 308 -11.70 26.51 9.97
N PRO A 309 -12.65 27.36 10.39
CA PRO A 309 -13.05 27.40 11.78
C PRO A 309 -13.44 25.98 12.16
N SER A 310 -12.65 25.36 13.05
CA SER A 310 -13.05 24.14 13.74
C SER A 310 -14.50 24.38 14.13
N GLU A 311 -15.42 23.58 13.58
CA GLU A 311 -16.85 23.83 13.54
C GLU A 311 -17.27 24.77 14.66
N LYS A 312 -17.75 25.98 14.30
CA LYS A 312 -18.20 26.98 15.28
C LYS A 312 -18.85 26.24 16.44
N PRO A 313 -18.35 26.41 17.69
CA PRO A 313 -18.86 25.66 18.83
C PRO A 313 -20.37 25.75 18.78
N LYS A 314 -21.06 24.60 18.77
CA LYS A 314 -22.52 24.55 18.73
C LYS A 314 -23.04 25.60 19.72
N PRO A 315 -23.97 26.49 19.31
CA PRO A 315 -24.45 27.55 20.17
C PRO A 315 -24.83 26.97 21.54
N GLY A 316 -24.09 27.38 22.59
CA GLY A 316 -24.17 26.80 23.94
C GLY A 316 -22.91 26.10 24.46
N MET A 317 -21.92 25.80 23.61
CA MET A 317 -20.63 25.25 24.05
C MET A 317 -19.66 26.36 24.45
N LYS A 318 -19.12 26.26 25.68
CA LYS A 318 -18.06 27.14 26.20
C LYS A 318 -16.79 27.00 25.36
N SER A 319 -16.07 28.10 25.14
CA SER A 319 -14.74 28.06 24.51
C SER A 319 -13.78 27.15 25.29
N ASP A 320 -12.74 26.66 24.64
CA ASP A 320 -11.78 25.75 25.28
C ASP A 320 -11.07 26.39 26.47
N ALA A 321 -10.73 27.67 26.36
CA ALA A 321 -10.21 28.45 27.49
C ALA A 321 -11.22 28.50 28.65
N ALA A 322 -12.49 28.79 28.37
CA ALA A 322 -13.53 28.85 29.40
C ALA A 322 -13.81 27.47 30.02
N LEU A 323 -13.71 26.38 29.25
CA LEU A 323 -13.85 25.02 29.77
C LEU A 323 -12.65 24.64 30.66
N ARG A 324 -11.41 24.99 30.27
CA ARG A 324 -10.22 24.79 31.10
C ARG A 324 -10.34 25.50 32.45
N ASP A 325 -10.73 26.78 32.42
CA ASP A 325 -10.91 27.58 33.63
C ASP A 325 -12.02 27.00 34.54
N GLU A 326 -13.11 26.50 33.95
CA GLU A 326 -14.17 25.84 34.70
C GLU A 326 -13.69 24.51 35.31
N LEU A 327 -12.92 23.71 34.58
CA LEU A 327 -12.38 22.45 35.08
C LEU A 327 -11.39 22.66 36.21
N LEU A 328 -10.48 23.63 36.09
CA LEU A 328 -9.55 23.98 37.17
C LEU A 328 -10.30 24.43 38.41
N LYS A 329 -11.32 25.29 38.28
CA LYS A 329 -12.20 25.68 39.39
C LYS A 329 -12.93 24.49 40.01
N LEU A 330 -13.39 23.54 39.20
CA LEU A 330 -14.08 22.34 39.69
C LEU A 330 -13.12 21.43 40.47
N ILE A 331 -11.88 21.28 39.99
CA ILE A 331 -10.82 20.52 40.66
C ILE A 331 -10.46 21.17 41.99
N ASP A 332 -10.24 22.48 42.02
CA ASP A 332 -9.86 23.21 43.24
C ASP A 332 -10.92 23.09 44.34
N ASN A 333 -12.21 23.19 43.97
CA ASN A 333 -13.34 23.11 44.88
C ASN A 333 -13.77 21.68 45.25
N SER A 334 -13.12 20.65 44.70
CA SER A 334 -13.48 19.25 44.96
C SER A 334 -12.90 18.72 46.29
N ASN A 335 -13.46 17.59 46.77
CA ASN A 335 -12.95 16.85 47.92
C ASN A 335 -11.83 15.86 47.57
N LEU A 336 -11.20 16.01 46.40
CA LEU A 336 -10.08 15.17 45.99
C LEU A 336 -8.83 15.44 46.83
N THR A 337 -7.93 14.46 46.92
CA THR A 337 -6.64 14.65 47.61
C THR A 337 -5.77 15.64 46.82
N ALA A 338 -4.80 16.27 47.49
CA ALA A 338 -3.89 17.22 46.83
C ALA A 338 -3.15 16.59 45.63
N GLU A 339 -2.79 15.32 45.74
CA GLU A 339 -2.15 14.55 44.66
C GLU A 339 -3.08 14.33 43.47
N GLN A 340 -4.34 13.96 43.72
CA GLN A 340 -5.36 13.83 42.68
C GLN A 340 -5.65 15.16 41.98
N LYS A 341 -5.73 16.26 42.74
CA LYS A 341 -5.91 17.61 42.19
C LYS A 341 -4.74 18.01 41.29
N GLY A 342 -3.51 17.79 41.75
CA GLY A 342 -2.30 18.09 40.98
C GLY A 342 -2.28 17.35 39.64
N LYS A 343 -2.55 16.03 39.66
CA LYS A 343 -2.57 15.21 38.45
C LYS A 343 -3.66 15.63 37.47
N LEU A 344 -4.86 15.95 37.95
CA LEU A 344 -5.95 16.40 37.07
C LEU A 344 -5.69 17.79 36.51
N ALA A 345 -5.11 18.72 37.28
CA ALA A 345 -4.74 20.04 36.79
C ALA A 345 -3.66 19.96 35.70
N GLU A 346 -2.70 19.04 35.86
CA GLU A 346 -1.71 18.71 34.84
C GLU A 346 -2.38 18.18 33.56
N GLU A 347 -3.28 17.20 33.67
CA GLU A 347 -4.04 16.67 32.52
C GLU A 347 -4.87 17.76 31.80
N VAL A 348 -5.48 18.71 32.54
CA VAL A 348 -6.19 19.86 31.94
C VAL A 348 -5.25 20.78 31.18
N SER A 349 -4.02 21.00 31.68
CA SER A 349 -3.03 21.87 31.04
C SER A 349 -2.45 21.25 29.75
N PHE A 350 -2.27 19.93 29.73
CA PHE A 350 -1.69 19.20 28.60
C PHE A 350 -2.70 18.71 27.54
N ALA A 351 -4.01 18.82 27.79
CA ALA A 351 -5.02 18.51 26.79
C ALA A 351 -4.78 19.36 25.53
N LYS A 352 -4.61 18.72 24.37
CA LYS A 352 -4.27 19.39 23.11
C LYS A 352 -5.49 19.92 22.37
N ASP A 353 -6.61 19.23 22.54
CA ASP A 353 -7.86 19.53 21.85
C ASP A 353 -9.07 19.42 22.78
N ARG A 354 -10.24 19.80 22.23
CA ARG A 354 -11.53 19.73 22.92
C ARG A 354 -11.87 18.33 23.40
N THR A 355 -11.56 17.31 22.60
CA THR A 355 -11.94 15.92 22.88
C THR A 355 -11.18 15.40 24.10
N GLU A 356 -9.88 15.69 24.18
CA GLU A 356 -9.06 15.39 25.35
C GLU A 356 -9.57 16.16 26.57
N LEU A 357 -9.89 17.44 26.41
CA LEU A 357 -10.42 18.27 27.50
C LEU A 357 -11.77 17.76 28.04
N GLU A 358 -12.64 17.24 27.17
CA GLU A 358 -13.91 16.62 27.55
C GLU A 358 -13.73 15.26 28.22
N LYS A 359 -12.72 14.47 27.84
CA LYS A 359 -12.35 13.24 28.55
C LYS A 359 -11.87 13.55 29.97
N VAL A 360 -11.02 14.57 30.11
CA VAL A 360 -10.57 15.05 31.43
C VAL A 360 -11.77 15.56 32.23
N ALA A 361 -12.68 16.31 31.62
CA ALA A 361 -13.92 16.75 32.26
C ALA A 361 -14.77 15.58 32.80
N ALA A 362 -14.96 14.54 31.99
CA ALA A 362 -15.69 13.34 32.39
C ALA A 362 -15.00 12.62 33.56
N LYS A 363 -13.66 12.52 33.52
CA LYS A 363 -12.85 11.91 34.59
C LYS A 363 -12.95 12.70 35.90
N VAL A 364 -12.83 14.02 35.86
CA VAL A 364 -13.01 14.90 37.03
C VAL A 364 -14.40 14.69 37.64
N ARG A 365 -15.46 14.69 36.82
CA ARG A 365 -16.83 14.45 37.29
C ARG A 365 -16.99 13.07 37.91
N LYS A 366 -16.39 12.02 37.32
CA LYS A 366 -16.43 10.66 37.86
C LYS A 366 -15.76 10.57 39.23
N MET A 367 -14.57 11.15 39.40
CA MET A 367 -13.84 11.12 40.67
C MET A 367 -14.53 11.94 41.76
N ILE A 368 -15.25 13.01 41.40
CA ILE A 368 -16.06 13.79 42.36
C ILE A 368 -17.33 13.02 42.75
N ALA A 369 -17.95 12.32 41.81
CA ALA A 369 -19.18 11.54 42.04
C ALA A 369 -18.92 10.25 42.84
N GLU A 370 -17.75 9.62 42.67
CA GLU A 370 -17.26 8.57 43.56
C GLU A 370 -16.90 9.18 44.92
N LYS A 371 -17.94 9.38 45.73
CA LYS A 371 -17.80 9.71 47.14
C LYS A 371 -16.87 8.68 47.78
N PRO A 372 -15.81 9.07 48.50
CA PRO A 372 -14.96 8.10 49.17
C PRO A 372 -15.86 7.31 50.12
N ALA A 373 -16.03 6.02 49.84
CA ALA A 373 -16.68 5.12 50.78
C ALA A 373 -15.89 5.24 52.08
N ASP A 374 -16.56 5.66 53.15
CA ASP A 374 -16.00 5.81 54.50
C ASP A 374 -15.27 4.53 54.89
N LYS A 375 -13.97 4.45 54.58
CA LYS A 375 -13.07 3.53 55.25
C LYS A 375 -12.90 4.08 56.65
N LYS A 376 -13.80 3.61 57.51
CA LYS A 376 -13.73 3.69 58.97
C LYS A 376 -12.26 3.49 59.39
N PRO A 377 -11.62 4.45 60.09
CA PRO A 377 -10.29 4.22 60.61
C PRO A 377 -10.39 3.06 61.60
N ASP A 378 -9.64 1.98 61.34
CA ASP A 378 -9.41 0.92 62.31
C ASP A 378 -8.59 1.50 63.47
N ASP A 379 -9.31 2.04 64.46
CA ASP A 379 -8.83 2.24 65.81
C ASP A 379 -8.51 0.88 66.43
N LYS A 380 -7.31 0.36 66.18
CA LYS A 380 -6.75 -0.73 66.98
C LYS A 380 -5.75 -0.16 67.98
N LYS A 381 -6.29 0.14 69.17
CA LYS A 381 -5.61 0.21 70.46
C LYS A 381 -4.50 -0.84 70.57
N GLU A 382 -3.27 -0.39 70.81
CA GLU A 382 -2.24 -1.18 71.47
C GLU A 382 -1.85 -0.43 72.76
N ALA A 383 -2.15 -1.05 73.89
CA ALA A 383 -1.87 -0.53 75.22
C ALA A 383 -0.70 -1.31 75.84
N ASP A 384 0.30 -0.52 76.27
CA ASP A 384 1.17 -0.68 77.44
C ASP A 384 2.24 -1.79 77.51
N LYS A 385 3.51 -1.35 77.58
CA LYS A 385 4.33 -1.44 78.82
C LYS A 385 5.52 -0.45 78.87
N LYS A 386 5.41 0.52 79.80
CA LYS A 386 6.42 1.17 80.67
C LYS A 386 7.93 0.97 80.39
N ALA A 387 8.68 2.09 80.33
CA ALA A 387 9.69 2.49 81.33
C ALA A 387 10.23 3.94 81.16
N ILE A 388 9.85 4.82 82.10
CA ILE A 388 10.64 5.85 82.83
C ILE A 388 11.85 6.55 82.15
N ALA A 389 11.74 7.87 81.94
CA ALA A 389 12.69 8.89 82.46
C ALA A 389 12.14 10.32 82.28
N LYS A 390 12.48 11.20 83.23
CA LYS A 390 11.89 12.52 83.54
C LYS A 390 12.67 13.68 82.86
N PRO A 391 12.29 14.97 83.06
CA PRO A 391 12.00 15.93 81.98
C PRO A 391 13.12 16.97 81.76
N THR A 392 13.11 17.69 80.63
CA THR A 392 13.59 19.09 80.57
C THR A 392 13.24 19.80 79.27
N LYS A 393 12.70 21.01 79.45
CA LYS A 393 12.79 22.22 78.60
C LYS A 393 12.13 22.23 77.22
N LYS A 394 11.19 23.18 77.09
CA LYS A 394 10.78 23.86 75.85
C LYS A 394 11.99 24.10 74.93
N PRO A 395 11.78 23.95 73.61
CA PRO A 395 11.85 25.15 72.79
C PRO A 395 10.65 25.27 71.83
N ALA A 396 10.30 26.52 71.57
CA ALA A 396 9.35 26.90 70.54
C ALA A 396 9.81 26.40 69.16
N LEU A 397 8.90 25.80 68.40
CA LEU A 397 9.12 25.51 66.98
C LEU A 397 9.09 26.83 66.18
N PRO A 398 10.02 27.04 65.25
CA PRO A 398 9.97 28.17 64.32
C PRO A 398 8.93 27.92 63.23
N ASN A 399 8.11 28.94 62.97
CA ASN A 399 7.35 29.08 61.72
C ASN A 399 8.35 29.26 60.56
N THR A 400 8.61 28.22 59.79
CA THR A 400 9.27 28.34 58.49
C THR A 400 8.21 28.43 57.40
N GLY A 401 7.72 29.65 57.19
CA GLY A 401 7.11 30.05 55.93
C GLY A 401 8.22 30.39 54.94
N GLU A 402 8.66 29.43 54.14
CA GLU A 402 9.51 29.70 52.98
C GLU A 402 8.67 29.70 51.71
N LYS A 403 8.40 30.92 51.22
CA LYS A 403 7.96 31.17 49.85
C LYS A 403 9.19 31.02 48.95
N THR A 404 9.44 29.82 48.44
CA THR A 404 10.50 29.60 47.44
C THR A 404 9.98 30.07 46.08
N SER A 405 10.45 31.26 45.67
CA SER A 405 10.15 31.91 44.41
C SER A 405 10.73 31.13 43.22
N ILE A 406 9.85 30.58 42.38
CA ILE A 406 10.15 29.87 41.11
C ILE A 406 10.69 30.82 40.02
N VAL A 407 10.79 32.12 40.29
CA VAL A 407 11.19 33.15 39.30
C VAL A 407 12.69 33.12 38.98
N GLY A 408 13.53 32.48 39.81
CA GLY A 408 14.99 32.49 39.61
C GLY A 408 15.54 31.54 38.54
N LEU A 409 14.79 30.51 38.13
CA LEU A 409 15.33 29.43 37.29
C LEU A 409 15.16 29.70 35.78
N ILE A 410 14.28 30.64 35.39
CA ILE A 410 14.02 30.99 33.99
C ILE A 410 15.13 31.90 33.43
N THR A 411 15.78 32.70 34.28
CA THR A 411 16.79 33.68 33.83
C THR A 411 18.14 33.06 33.47
N ALA A 412 18.47 31.88 34.01
CA ALA A 412 19.75 31.22 33.74
C ALA A 412 19.78 30.48 32.37
N VAL A 413 18.64 30.02 31.88
CA VAL A 413 18.55 29.29 30.59
C VAL A 413 18.65 30.25 29.40
N LEU A 414 18.19 31.49 29.54
CA LEU A 414 18.24 32.51 28.49
C LEU A 414 19.66 33.04 28.20
N ALA A 415 20.58 32.97 29.16
CA ALA A 415 21.97 33.41 28.96
C ALA A 415 22.80 32.43 28.13
N ILE A 416 22.47 31.13 28.16
CA ILE A 416 23.23 30.08 27.45
C ILE A 416 22.87 30.06 25.95
N VAL A 417 21.63 30.39 25.59
CA VAL A 417 21.19 30.43 24.18
C VAL A 417 21.75 31.65 23.43
N ALA A 418 21.97 32.78 24.12
CA ALA A 418 22.57 33.96 23.50
C ALA A 418 24.07 33.80 23.18
N GLY A 419 24.81 32.95 23.90
CA GLY A 419 26.23 32.71 23.67
C GLY A 419 26.55 31.88 22.42
N ALA A 420 25.63 31.00 22.02
CA ALA A 420 25.85 30.08 20.89
C ALA A 420 25.63 30.73 19.50
N LEU A 421 25.01 31.91 19.43
CA LEU A 421 24.72 32.61 18.16
C LEU A 421 25.84 33.55 17.68
N LEU A 422 26.92 33.72 18.44
CA LEU A 422 28.04 34.62 18.09
C LEU A 422 29.25 33.94 17.43
N ILE A 423 29.21 32.62 17.20
CA ILE A 423 30.32 31.88 16.57
C ILE A 423 29.83 31.22 15.27
N ALA A 424 29.60 32.04 14.23
CA ALA A 424 29.44 31.54 12.87
C ALA A 424 30.60 32.06 11.98
N PRO A 425 31.37 31.19 11.31
CA PRO A 425 32.50 31.60 10.48
C PRO A 425 32.02 32.26 9.18
N ARG A 426 32.46 33.51 8.95
CA ARG A 426 32.33 34.22 7.67
C ARG A 426 33.19 33.54 6.60
N PHE A 427 32.58 32.72 5.75
CA PHE A 427 33.21 32.27 4.51
C PHE A 427 33.20 33.41 3.48
N LYS A 428 34.38 33.97 3.22
CA LYS A 428 34.67 34.84 2.07
C LYS A 428 34.54 34.01 0.79
N LYS A 429 33.77 34.50 -0.19
CA LYS A 429 33.84 34.05 -1.58
C LYS A 429 35.06 34.69 -2.23
N GLU A 430 36.02 33.88 -2.65
CA GLU A 430 36.96 34.28 -3.69
C GLU A 430 36.29 34.13 -5.07
N LYS A 431 36.60 35.08 -5.95
CA LYS A 431 36.04 35.24 -7.29
C LYS A 431 36.79 34.44 -8.32
#